data_AF-A0A2E8CX52-F1
#
_entry.id   AF-A0A2E8CX52-F1
#
_cell.length_a   1.000
_cell.length_b   1.000
_cell.length_c   1.000
_cell.angle_alpha   90.00
_cell.angle_beta   90.00
_cell.angle_gamma   90.00
#
_symmetry.space_group_name_H-M   'P 1'
#
loop_
_entity.id
_entity.type
_entity.pdbx_description
1 polymer ?
#
loop_
_entity_poly.entity_id
_entity_poly.type
_entity_poly.pdbx_seq_one_letter_code
_entity_poly.pdbx_strand_id
1 'polypeptide(L)'
;MATADFRDRLLAGLGGAWPEPCPLKPTIIETTQQEGYRIEKITYEAEADDPIPALLLVPDGVSSSSPAPGICIWHQHAGQWHL
;
A
#
# COMPACT_ATOMS: atom_id res chain seq x y z
N MET A 1 -14.56 3.66 23.41
CA MET A 1 -14.94 2.64 22.42
C MET A 1 -15.65 3.36 21.30
N ALA A 2 -15.23 3.23 20.04
CA ALA A 2 -16.01 3.75 18.93
C ALA A 2 -17.41 3.12 19.01
N THR A 3 -18.46 3.93 19.01
CA THR A 3 -19.83 3.44 18.99
C THR A 3 -20.01 2.58 17.75
N ALA A 4 -20.68 1.42 17.87
CA ALA A 4 -20.90 0.51 16.75
C ALA A 4 -21.43 1.23 15.49
N ASP A 5 -22.25 2.27 15.71
CA ASP A 5 -22.83 3.13 14.67
C ASP A 5 -21.81 3.97 13.86
N PHE A 6 -20.65 4.31 14.41
CA PHE A 6 -19.69 5.19 13.70
C PHE A 6 -19.12 4.53 12.45
N ARG A 7 -18.70 3.26 12.55
CA ARG A 7 -18.13 2.51 11.43
C ARG A 7 -19.12 2.37 10.28
N ASP A 8 -20.38 2.05 10.61
CA ASP A 8 -21.42 1.81 9.63
C ASP A 8 -21.82 3.11 8.92
N ARG A 9 -21.92 4.23 9.66
CA ARG A 9 -22.16 5.55 9.09
C ARG A 9 -21.02 6.05 8.21
N LEU A 10 -19.77 5.80 8.63
CA LEU A 10 -18.60 6.13 7.82
C LEU A 10 -18.65 5.35 6.50
N LEU A 11 -18.92 4.04 6.56
CA LEU A 11 -19.02 3.20 5.36
C LEU A 11 -20.14 3.69 4.42
N ALA A 12 -21.34 3.97 4.97
CA ALA A 12 -22.43 4.53 4.21
C ALA A 12 -22.07 5.88 3.55
N GLY A 13 -21.34 6.75 4.26
CA GLY A 13 -20.87 8.03 3.73
C GLY A 13 -19.76 7.91 2.67
N LEU A 14 -19.02 6.80 2.65
CA LEU A 14 -17.99 6.48 1.66
C LEU A 14 -18.55 5.74 0.42
N GLY A 15 -19.87 5.56 0.32
CA GLY A 15 -20.52 4.91 -0.83
C GLY A 15 -21.13 3.54 -0.52
N GLY A 16 -21.11 3.09 0.74
CA GLY A 16 -21.71 1.83 1.16
C GLY A 16 -20.72 0.66 1.11
N ALA A 17 -21.21 -0.52 0.75
CA ALA A 17 -20.39 -1.73 0.77
C ALA A 17 -19.14 -1.59 -0.10
N TRP A 18 -18.02 -2.15 0.37
CA TRP A 18 -16.78 -2.24 -0.41
C TRP A 18 -17.03 -3.05 -1.69
N PRO A 19 -16.31 -2.74 -2.79
CA PRO A 19 -16.35 -3.58 -3.99
C PRO A 19 -15.77 -4.97 -3.70
N GLU A 20 -16.09 -5.93 -4.56
CA GLU A 20 -15.48 -7.27 -4.50
C GLU A 20 -13.96 -7.18 -4.70
N PRO A 21 -13.15 -7.82 -3.85
CA PRO A 21 -11.70 -7.75 -3.95
C PRO A 21 -11.18 -8.55 -5.17
N CYS A 22 -10.06 -8.11 -5.74
CA CYS A 22 -9.31 -8.85 -6.75
C CYS A 22 -7.98 -9.41 -6.17
N PRO A 23 -7.35 -10.40 -6.83
CA PRO A 23 -5.98 -10.79 -6.50
C PRO A 23 -5.01 -9.61 -6.69
N LEU A 24 -4.09 -9.40 -5.75
CA LEU A 24 -3.16 -8.26 -5.77
C LEU A 24 -2.15 -8.27 -6.94
N LYS A 25 -1.92 -9.42 -7.59
CA LYS A 25 -0.91 -9.63 -8.65
C LYS A 25 0.39 -8.79 -8.48
N PRO A 26 1.07 -8.84 -7.32
CA PRO A 26 2.21 -7.98 -7.07
C PRO A 26 3.39 -8.34 -7.98
N THR A 27 4.03 -7.34 -8.58
CA THR A 27 5.20 -7.52 -9.44
C THR A 27 6.30 -6.56 -9.02
N ILE A 28 7.53 -7.08 -8.88
CA ILE A 28 8.72 -6.25 -8.69
C ILE A 28 9.23 -5.82 -10.07
N ILE A 29 9.28 -4.52 -10.30
CA ILE A 29 9.74 -3.90 -11.55
C ILE A 29 11.24 -3.65 -11.49
N GLU A 30 11.72 -3.16 -10.35
CA GLU A 30 13.12 -2.77 -10.13
C GLU A 30 13.49 -2.97 -8.67
N THR A 31 14.76 -3.26 -8.40
CA THR A 31 15.31 -3.30 -7.04
C THR A 31 16.61 -2.53 -6.99
N THR A 32 16.69 -1.59 -6.05
CA THR A 32 17.88 -0.75 -5.85
C THR A 32 18.34 -0.86 -4.40
N GLN A 33 19.57 -1.33 -4.20
CA GLN A 33 20.18 -1.41 -2.88
C GLN A 33 20.58 -0.03 -2.37
N GLN A 34 20.37 0.21 -1.07
CA GLN A 34 20.81 1.37 -0.32
C GLN A 34 21.59 0.91 0.92
N GLU A 35 22.08 1.85 1.73
CA GLU A 35 22.74 1.53 3.00
C GLU A 35 21.71 1.00 4.02
N GLY A 36 21.72 -0.31 4.27
CA GLY A 36 20.90 -0.99 5.29
C GLY A 36 19.49 -1.40 4.85
N TYR A 37 19.10 -1.14 3.60
CA TYR A 37 17.82 -1.52 3.03
C TYR A 37 17.87 -1.53 1.50
N ARG A 38 16.87 -2.15 0.86
CA ARG A 38 16.62 -2.03 -0.57
C ARG A 38 15.27 -1.37 -0.85
N ILE A 39 15.19 -0.67 -1.97
CA ILE A 39 13.95 -0.12 -2.52
C ILE A 39 13.52 -1.07 -3.64
N GLU A 40 12.35 -1.67 -3.49
CA GLU A 40 11.65 -2.41 -4.55
C GLU A 40 10.59 -1.50 -5.15
N LYS A 41 10.71 -1.19 -6.44
CA LYS A 41 9.61 -0.57 -7.20
C LYS A 41 8.66 -1.68 -7.58
N ILE A 42 7.42 -1.60 -7.11
CA ILE A 42 6.42 -2.63 -7.32
C ILE A 42 5.17 -2.09 -8.02
N THR A 43 4.41 -2.99 -8.62
CA THR A 43 3.00 -2.76 -8.96
C THR A 43 2.13 -3.78 -8.25
N TYR A 44 0.88 -3.42 -7.94
CA TYR A 44 -0.16 -4.33 -7.43
C TYR A 44 -1.54 -3.87 -7.92
N GLU A 45 -2.53 -4.76 -7.92
CA GLU A 45 -3.89 -4.48 -8.36
C GLU A 45 -4.82 -4.31 -7.15
N ALA A 46 -5.54 -3.18 -7.08
CA ALA A 46 -6.71 -3.01 -6.21
C ALA A 46 -8.03 -3.17 -6.99
N GLU A 47 -7.98 -2.96 -8.30
CA GLU A 47 -9.03 -3.31 -9.26
C GLU A 47 -8.42 -4.18 -10.36
N ALA A 48 -9.24 -5.07 -10.94
CA ALA A 48 -8.76 -6.01 -11.94
C ALA A 48 -8.18 -5.27 -13.15
N ASP A 49 -6.95 -5.63 -13.50
CA ASP A 49 -6.21 -5.06 -14.65
C ASP A 49 -5.90 -3.56 -14.52
N ASP A 50 -5.93 -3.00 -13.30
CA ASP A 50 -5.49 -1.63 -12.97
C ASP A 50 -4.28 -1.65 -12.00
N PRO A 51 -3.04 -1.69 -12.53
CA PRO A 51 -1.84 -1.78 -11.71
C PRO A 51 -1.47 -0.44 -11.05
N ILE A 52 -1.49 -0.42 -9.73
CA ILE A 52 -1.08 0.70 -8.88
C ILE A 52 0.43 0.58 -8.58
N PRO A 53 1.25 1.60 -8.90
CA PRO A 53 2.66 1.61 -8.56
C PRO A 53 2.88 1.95 -7.08
N ALA A 54 3.88 1.35 -6.46
CA ALA A 54 4.33 1.69 -5.11
C ALA A 54 5.85 1.47 -4.94
N LEU A 55 6.39 2.04 -3.87
CA LEU A 55 7.75 1.76 -3.40
C LEU A 55 7.66 0.93 -2.11
N LEU A 56 8.38 -0.18 -2.09
CA LEU A 56 8.53 -1.01 -0.91
C LEU A 56 9.98 -0.93 -0.43
N LEU A 57 10.18 -0.40 0.78
CA LEU A 57 11.48 -0.30 1.41
C LEU A 57 11.65 -1.47 2.36
N VAL A 58 12.61 -2.34 2.10
CA VAL A 58 12.84 -3.56 2.87
C VAL A 58 14.21 -3.50 3.53
N PRO A 59 14.31 -3.48 4.88
CA PRO A 59 15.58 -3.52 5.57
C PRO A 59 16.38 -4.79 5.24
N ASP A 60 17.71 -4.68 5.28
CA ASP A 60 18.59 -5.82 5.07
C ASP A 60 18.32 -6.92 6.13
N GLY A 61 18.35 -8.18 5.70
CA GLY A 61 18.04 -9.33 6.57
C GLY A 61 16.55 -9.62 6.75
N VAL A 62 15.64 -8.73 6.32
CA VAL A 62 14.20 -9.01 6.32
C VAL A 62 13.82 -9.93 5.18
N SER A 63 13.13 -11.02 5.52
CA SER A 63 12.64 -12.04 4.59
C SER A 63 11.40 -12.72 5.13
N SER A 64 10.83 -13.66 4.37
CA SER A 64 9.68 -14.45 4.83
C SER A 64 9.99 -15.30 6.07
N SER A 65 11.25 -15.70 6.29
CA SER A 65 11.69 -16.44 7.48
C SER A 65 12.16 -15.54 8.62
N SER A 66 12.39 -14.25 8.36
CA SER A 66 12.78 -13.25 9.35
C SER A 66 11.99 -11.95 9.11
N PRO A 67 10.71 -11.92 9.50
CA PRO A 67 9.83 -10.79 9.21
C PRO A 67 10.13 -9.59 10.11
N ALA A 68 9.77 -8.40 9.62
CA ALA A 68 9.75 -7.16 10.41
C ALA A 68 8.34 -6.53 10.37
N PRO A 69 8.02 -5.63 11.32
CA PRO A 69 6.79 -4.84 11.24
C PRO A 69 6.71 -4.05 9.94
N GLY A 70 5.53 -4.07 9.29
CA GLY A 70 5.25 -3.28 8.10
C GLY A 70 4.61 -1.94 8.45
N ILE A 71 4.93 -0.89 7.68
CA ILE A 71 4.30 0.43 7.78
C ILE A 71 3.77 0.80 6.40
N CYS A 72 2.47 1.10 6.31
CA CYS A 72 1.86 1.63 5.10
C CYS A 72 1.82 3.16 5.19
N ILE A 73 2.38 3.82 4.17
CA ILE A 73 2.44 5.28 4.10
C ILE A 73 1.69 5.73 2.85
N TRP A 74 0.66 6.54 3.06
CA TRP A 74 0.00 7.28 1.99
C TRP A 74 0.48 8.71 2.06
N HIS A 75 1.20 9.16 1.03
CA HIS A 75 1.68 10.54 0.99
C HIS A 75 0.50 11.49 0.69
N GLN A 76 0.58 12.72 1.20
CA GLN A 76 -0.37 13.76 0.81
C GLN A 76 -0.18 14.16 -0.66
N HIS A 77 -1.20 14.77 -1.26
CA HIS A 77 -0.97 15.66 -2.40
C HIS A 77 -0.21 16.88 -1.87
N ALA A 78 1.07 17.02 -2.21
CA ALA A 78 1.91 18.09 -1.66
C ALA A 78 1.53 19.50 -2.15
N GLY A 79 0.54 19.65 -3.05
CA GLY A 79 0.15 20.94 -3.63
C GLY A 79 1.28 21.67 -4.36
N GLN A 80 2.43 21.02 -4.56
CA GLN A 80 3.61 21.53 -5.25
C GLN A 80 3.58 21.02 -6.69
N TRP A 81 2.84 21.69 -7.58
CA TRP A 81 2.72 21.31 -9.00
C TRP A 81 3.94 21.66 -9.86
N HIS A 82 4.99 22.21 -9.25
CA HIS A 82 6.17 22.76 -9.91
C HIS A 82 7.48 22.02 -9.57
N LEU A 83 7.38 20.87 -8.90
CA LEU A 83 8.47 19.92 -8.74
C LEU A 83 8.27 18.77 -9.72
#